data_AF-A0A1G9JZR5-F1
#
_entry.id   AF-A0A1G9JZR5-F1
#
_cell.length_a   1.000
_cell.length_b   1.000
_cell.length_c   1.000
_cell.angle_alpha   90.00
_cell.angle_beta   90.00
_cell.angle_gamma   90.00
#
_symmetry.space_group_name_H-M   'P 1'
#
loop_
_entity.id
_entity.type
_entity.pdbx_description
1 polymer ?
#
loop_
_entity_poly.entity_id
_entity_poly.type
_entity_poly.pdbx_seq_one_letter_code
_entity_poly.pdbx_strand_id
1 'polypeptide(L)'
;MLILVLAAPEAAWGSGLTQRDWMRSLVEALGLSFGLPDEPEDEDYLRILSGRRTLRVEAEEALQPESLVSVKDFPHFGPFSGAGWVSGIAMPTTARLSFLLPLRGTYQVTAMVRLPGHVIHLGGQEFRASGAHEFVSVDLGPVTLEAGEQEVIVHLPPNGAIDYLDFRAPELATIAPLGGWQPERPLTREDLGATALQALDLLDILPEGPAELVIEAEDAEDTGGAAVVSIRYLGAPSGGRWLRATTSPAEVVLSVSVRRSGVYRLTLVGAGNLPARVKINDEPHREISWPSYLAETSADSVYLAAGRHRIQVDLPPGVGLDVVRLQELLSGAVDIKRLTGRAVGFEGTLADEMDDLLALLAVVGVFH
;
A
#
# COMPACT_ATOMS: atom_id res chain seq x y z
N MET A 1 37.15 -0.18 -50.12
CA MET A 1 35.94 -1.00 -50.09
C MET A 1 35.73 -1.41 -48.64
N LEU A 2 34.87 -0.65 -47.93
CA LEU A 2 34.63 -0.82 -46.50
C LEU A 2 33.50 -1.85 -46.34
N ILE A 3 33.76 -2.97 -45.68
CA ILE A 3 32.74 -3.97 -45.35
C ILE A 3 32.20 -3.59 -43.96
N LEU A 4 30.98 -3.05 -43.94
CA LEU A 4 30.20 -2.90 -42.71
C LEU A 4 29.74 -4.28 -42.26
N VAL A 5 30.23 -4.76 -41.13
CA VAL A 5 29.65 -5.92 -40.43
C VAL A 5 28.52 -5.37 -39.55
N LEU A 6 27.29 -5.50 -40.03
CA LEU A 6 26.09 -5.34 -39.22
C LEU A 6 25.98 -6.55 -38.29
N ALA A 7 26.42 -6.39 -37.04
CA ALA A 7 26.05 -7.30 -35.98
C ALA A 7 24.56 -7.06 -35.67
N ALA A 8 23.71 -8.02 -36.04
CA ALA A 8 22.37 -8.10 -35.48
C ALA A 8 22.49 -8.43 -33.99
N PRO A 9 21.69 -7.82 -33.10
CA PRO A 9 21.61 -8.31 -31.73
C PRO A 9 20.97 -9.70 -31.76
N GLU A 10 21.71 -10.72 -31.33
CA GLU A 10 21.14 -12.00 -30.95
C GLU A 10 20.16 -11.75 -29.81
N ALA A 11 18.88 -11.73 -30.17
CA ALA A 11 17.78 -11.79 -29.22
C ALA A 11 17.78 -13.18 -28.58
N ALA A 12 18.61 -13.36 -27.55
CA ALA A 12 18.59 -14.53 -26.69
C ALA A 12 17.40 -14.42 -25.71
N TRP A 13 16.18 -14.59 -26.22
CA TRP A 13 15.01 -14.87 -25.40
C TRP A 13 15.08 -16.35 -25.01
N GLY A 14 15.91 -16.66 -24.01
CA GLY A 14 15.80 -17.93 -23.31
C GLY A 14 14.44 -17.97 -22.61
N SER A 15 13.64 -18.98 -22.94
CA SER A 15 12.33 -19.27 -22.36
C SER A 15 12.43 -19.60 -20.86
N GLY A 16 12.68 -18.59 -20.03
CA GLY A 16 12.64 -18.66 -18.58
C GLY A 16 11.38 -17.99 -18.04
N LEU A 17 10.91 -18.44 -16.88
CA LEU A 17 9.85 -17.75 -16.15
C LEU A 17 10.28 -16.31 -15.84
N THR A 18 9.36 -15.39 -16.00
CA THR A 18 9.54 -13.97 -15.72
C THR A 18 8.86 -13.59 -14.41
N GLN A 19 9.21 -12.42 -13.87
CA GLN A 19 8.49 -11.88 -12.72
C GLN A 19 7.01 -11.58 -13.04
N ARG A 20 6.67 -11.26 -14.29
CA ARG A 20 5.27 -11.16 -14.75
C ARG A 20 4.51 -12.46 -14.54
N ASP A 21 5.08 -13.57 -14.97
CA ASP A 21 4.43 -14.88 -14.85
C ASP A 21 4.12 -15.18 -13.38
N TRP A 22 5.10 -14.95 -12.50
CA TRP A 22 4.94 -15.13 -11.07
C TRP A 22 3.90 -14.18 -10.45
N MET A 23 3.94 -12.90 -10.80
CA MET A 23 2.99 -11.90 -10.31
C MET A 23 1.54 -12.30 -10.60
N ARG A 24 1.26 -12.77 -11.83
CA ARG A 24 -0.06 -13.23 -12.24
C ARG A 24 -0.50 -14.46 -11.45
N SER A 25 0.36 -15.48 -11.40
CA SER A 25 0.07 -16.71 -10.66
C SER A 25 -0.11 -16.47 -9.18
N LEU A 26 0.65 -15.55 -8.58
CA LEU A 26 0.54 -15.18 -7.17
C LEU A 26 -0.83 -14.55 -6.88
N VAL A 27 -1.25 -13.54 -7.66
CA VAL A 27 -2.57 -12.91 -7.51
C VAL A 27 -3.71 -13.92 -7.66
N GLU A 28 -3.58 -14.85 -8.62
CA GLU A 28 -4.54 -15.93 -8.81
C GLU A 28 -4.59 -16.91 -7.63
N ALA A 29 -3.44 -17.38 -7.15
CA ALA A 29 -3.36 -18.31 -6.01
C ALA A 29 -3.86 -17.70 -4.71
N LEU A 30 -3.74 -16.37 -4.56
CA LEU A 30 -4.31 -15.61 -3.45
C LEU A 30 -5.83 -15.40 -3.58
N GLY A 31 -6.44 -15.79 -4.70
CA GLY A 31 -7.86 -15.57 -4.97
C GLY A 31 -8.21 -14.09 -5.20
N LEU A 32 -7.23 -13.27 -5.57
CA LEU A 32 -7.37 -11.82 -5.75
C LEU A 32 -7.63 -11.43 -7.21
N SER A 33 -7.73 -12.41 -8.12
CA SER A 33 -7.98 -12.18 -9.55
C SER A 33 -9.43 -11.79 -9.89
N PHE A 34 -10.38 -11.98 -8.97
CA PHE A 34 -11.81 -11.73 -9.22
C PHE A 34 -12.13 -10.26 -9.57
N GLY A 35 -11.28 -9.32 -9.14
CA GLY A 35 -11.41 -7.89 -9.42
C GLY A 35 -10.50 -7.38 -10.54
N LEU A 36 -9.99 -8.27 -11.41
CA LEU A 36 -9.19 -7.90 -12.58
C LEU A 36 -10.05 -7.77 -13.84
N PRO A 37 -9.74 -6.83 -14.76
CA PRO A 37 -10.48 -6.69 -16.00
C PRO A 37 -10.28 -7.92 -16.90
N ASP A 38 -11.07 -8.04 -17.95
CA ASP A 38 -10.98 -9.18 -18.89
C ASP A 38 -9.59 -9.31 -19.53
N GLU A 39 -8.93 -8.18 -19.78
CA GLU A 39 -7.57 -8.09 -20.31
C GLU A 39 -6.68 -7.31 -19.31
N PRO A 40 -6.20 -7.95 -18.22
CA PRO A 40 -5.45 -7.26 -17.18
C PRO A 40 -4.04 -6.91 -17.63
N GLU A 41 -3.64 -5.67 -17.33
CA GLU A 41 -2.29 -5.17 -17.56
C GLU A 41 -1.41 -5.42 -16.33
N ASP A 42 -0.09 -5.29 -16.48
CA ASP A 42 0.85 -5.47 -15.37
C ASP A 42 0.54 -4.52 -14.20
N GLU A 43 0.06 -3.30 -14.49
CA GLU A 43 -0.30 -2.32 -13.47
C GLU A 43 -1.46 -2.79 -12.56
N ASP A 44 -2.42 -3.56 -13.11
CA ASP A 44 -3.55 -4.05 -12.32
C ASP A 44 -3.09 -5.04 -11.24
N TYR A 45 -2.18 -5.94 -11.60
CA TYR A 45 -1.56 -6.86 -10.64
C TYR A 45 -0.68 -6.12 -9.63
N LEU A 46 0.09 -5.13 -10.08
CA LEU A 46 0.93 -4.30 -9.20
C LEU A 46 0.09 -3.51 -8.20
N ARG A 47 -1.08 -3.01 -8.61
CA ARG A 47 -2.03 -2.31 -7.74
C ARG A 47 -2.49 -3.23 -6.62
N ILE A 48 -2.87 -4.47 -6.94
CA ILE A 48 -3.26 -5.49 -5.96
C ILE A 48 -2.10 -5.80 -5.00
N LEU A 49 -0.92 -6.15 -5.54
CA LEU A 49 0.22 -6.58 -4.74
C LEU A 49 0.88 -5.44 -3.96
N SER A 50 0.68 -4.19 -4.37
CA SER A 50 1.14 -3.03 -3.59
C SER A 50 0.40 -2.89 -2.26
N GLY A 51 -0.79 -3.51 -2.12
CA GLY A 51 -1.65 -3.34 -0.96
C GLY A 51 -2.30 -1.95 -0.87
N ARG A 52 -2.05 -1.04 -1.83
CA ARG A 52 -2.69 0.27 -1.89
C ARG A 52 -4.15 0.12 -2.29
N ARG A 53 -5.05 0.63 -1.46
CA ARG A 53 -6.50 0.48 -1.64
C ARG A 53 -7.19 1.82 -1.83
N THR A 54 -6.62 2.60 -2.74
CA THR A 54 -7.19 3.84 -3.26
C THR A 54 -7.63 3.64 -4.69
N LEU A 55 -8.89 3.90 -4.98
CA LEU A 55 -9.46 3.83 -6.32
C LEU A 55 -10.24 5.11 -6.60
N ARG A 56 -10.00 5.72 -7.75
CA ARG A 56 -10.83 6.79 -8.29
C ARG A 56 -11.65 6.24 -9.44
N VAL A 57 -12.94 6.59 -9.46
CA VAL A 57 -13.87 6.28 -10.53
C VAL A 57 -14.35 7.60 -11.12
N GLU A 58 -13.79 7.97 -12.27
CA GLU A 58 -14.25 9.11 -13.05
C GLU A 58 -15.66 8.80 -13.58
N ALA A 59 -16.64 9.66 -13.28
CA ALA A 59 -18.04 9.33 -13.53
C ALA A 59 -18.34 9.25 -15.03
N GLU A 60 -17.64 10.03 -15.86
CA GLU A 60 -17.78 10.02 -17.31
C GLU A 60 -17.23 8.76 -17.97
N GLU A 61 -16.22 8.12 -17.37
CA GLU A 61 -15.64 6.88 -17.86
C GLU A 61 -16.46 5.66 -17.43
N ALA A 62 -16.99 5.69 -16.20
CA ALA A 62 -17.81 4.62 -15.65
C ALA A 62 -19.28 4.66 -16.11
N LEU A 63 -19.70 5.71 -16.82
CA LEU A 63 -21.08 5.95 -17.19
C LEU A 63 -21.64 4.86 -18.13
N GLN A 64 -22.74 4.25 -17.74
CA GLN A 64 -23.47 3.30 -18.58
C GLN A 64 -24.28 4.01 -19.69
N PRO A 65 -24.27 3.52 -20.96
CA PRO A 65 -24.87 4.20 -22.11
C PRO A 65 -26.37 4.52 -22.01
N GLU A 66 -27.13 3.78 -21.21
CA GLU A 66 -28.57 3.97 -21.03
C GLU A 66 -28.94 5.12 -20.07
N SER A 67 -27.94 5.74 -19.42
CA SER A 67 -28.14 6.84 -18.50
C SER A 67 -28.59 8.11 -19.24
N LEU A 68 -29.74 8.67 -18.83
CA LEU A 68 -30.29 9.91 -19.42
C LEU A 68 -29.61 11.17 -18.85
N VAL A 69 -28.30 11.28 -19.05
CA VAL A 69 -27.44 12.36 -18.56
C VAL A 69 -26.57 12.88 -19.71
N SER A 70 -25.77 13.91 -19.45
CA SER A 70 -24.83 14.45 -20.44
C SER A 70 -23.44 14.55 -19.83
N VAL A 71 -22.42 14.16 -20.58
CA VAL A 71 -21.02 14.42 -20.22
C VAL A 71 -20.64 15.82 -20.70
N LYS A 72 -19.93 16.57 -19.86
CA LYS A 72 -19.46 17.93 -20.12
C LYS A 72 -17.98 18.03 -19.75
N ASP A 73 -17.25 18.93 -20.41
CA ASP A 73 -15.78 19.03 -20.31
C ASP A 73 -15.30 20.48 -20.09
N PHE A 74 -16.22 21.40 -19.83
CA PHE A 74 -15.88 22.81 -19.67
C PHE A 74 -15.68 23.20 -18.19
N PRO A 75 -14.68 24.04 -17.87
CA PRO A 75 -14.25 24.32 -16.50
C PRO A 75 -15.07 25.42 -15.78
N HIS A 76 -16.29 25.70 -16.23
CA HIS A 76 -17.08 26.84 -15.70
C HIS A 76 -17.53 26.68 -14.24
N PHE A 77 -17.40 25.49 -13.65
CA PHE A 77 -17.90 25.18 -12.30
C PHE A 77 -16.79 24.76 -11.33
N GLY A 78 -15.57 25.24 -11.59
CA GLY A 78 -14.37 24.85 -10.86
C GLY A 78 -13.55 23.79 -11.58
N PRO A 79 -12.41 23.38 -10.99
CA PRO A 79 -11.63 22.26 -11.51
C PRO A 79 -12.45 20.96 -11.42
N PHE A 80 -12.30 20.13 -12.44
CA PHE A 80 -12.83 18.76 -12.51
C PHE A 80 -11.66 17.82 -12.93
N SER A 81 -11.77 16.51 -12.69
CA SER A 81 -10.76 15.53 -13.11
C SER A 81 -11.11 14.82 -14.42
N GLY A 82 -10.26 13.88 -14.85
CA GLY A 82 -10.52 13.13 -16.08
C GLY A 82 -10.68 13.97 -17.35
N ALA A 83 -11.58 13.51 -18.21
CA ALA A 83 -11.90 14.13 -19.50
C ALA A 83 -13.20 14.96 -19.44
N GLY A 84 -14.01 14.78 -18.41
CA GLY A 84 -15.29 15.47 -18.25
C GLY A 84 -15.96 15.19 -16.92
N TRP A 85 -17.26 15.43 -16.86
CA TRP A 85 -18.10 15.17 -15.69
C TRP A 85 -19.54 14.91 -16.12
N VAL A 86 -20.28 14.17 -15.30
CA VAL A 86 -21.66 13.76 -15.59
C VAL A 86 -22.65 14.80 -15.07
N SER A 87 -23.48 15.32 -15.96
CA SER A 87 -24.51 16.32 -15.70
C SER A 87 -25.91 15.76 -15.88
N GLY A 88 -26.78 16.00 -14.91
CA GLY A 88 -28.21 15.89 -15.10
C GLY A 88 -28.76 16.98 -16.03
N ILE A 89 -30.01 16.82 -16.43
CA ILE A 89 -30.77 17.78 -17.26
C ILE A 89 -31.69 18.64 -16.36
N ALA A 90 -32.61 19.41 -16.96
CA ALA A 90 -33.52 20.30 -16.23
C ALA A 90 -34.52 19.60 -15.27
N MET A 91 -34.52 18.26 -15.21
CA MET A 91 -35.35 17.44 -14.32
C MET A 91 -34.44 16.43 -13.60
N PRO A 92 -34.87 15.80 -12.49
CA PRO A 92 -34.09 14.76 -11.83
C PRO A 92 -33.78 13.62 -12.79
N THR A 93 -32.53 13.15 -12.79
CA THR A 93 -32.04 12.09 -13.68
C THR A 93 -31.27 11.05 -12.89
N THR A 94 -31.12 9.86 -13.47
CA THR A 94 -30.30 8.79 -12.90
C THR A 94 -29.10 8.55 -13.80
N ALA A 95 -27.91 8.62 -13.23
CA ALA A 95 -26.69 8.08 -13.82
C ALA A 95 -26.42 6.71 -13.18
N ARG A 96 -26.12 5.71 -14.01
CA ARG A 96 -25.56 4.43 -13.57
C ARG A 96 -24.09 4.39 -13.92
N LEU A 97 -23.27 4.13 -12.92
CA LEU A 97 -21.83 4.00 -13.09
C LEU A 97 -21.46 2.54 -12.80
N SER A 98 -20.66 1.91 -13.65
CA SER A 98 -20.08 0.60 -13.37
C SER A 98 -18.56 0.68 -13.40
N PHE A 99 -17.94 0.03 -12.44
CA PHE A 99 -16.48 -0.04 -12.35
C PHE A 99 -16.06 -1.35 -11.71
N LEU A 100 -14.78 -1.65 -11.83
CA LEU A 100 -14.21 -2.86 -11.26
C LEU A 100 -13.48 -2.54 -9.96
N LEU A 101 -13.84 -3.23 -8.88
CA LEU A 101 -13.15 -3.09 -7.59
C LEU A 101 -12.16 -4.25 -7.40
N PRO A 102 -10.83 -3.98 -7.35
CA PRO A 102 -9.84 -5.06 -7.29
C PRO A 102 -9.91 -5.90 -6.01
N LEU A 103 -10.20 -5.27 -4.87
CA LEU A 103 -10.11 -5.87 -3.55
C LEU A 103 -11.36 -5.61 -2.73
N ARG A 104 -11.88 -6.64 -2.07
CA ARG A 104 -13.01 -6.52 -1.12
C ARG A 104 -12.61 -5.75 0.13
N GLY A 105 -13.57 -5.13 0.81
CA GLY A 105 -13.43 -4.63 2.18
C GLY A 105 -14.14 -3.31 2.40
N THR A 106 -13.80 -2.62 3.48
CA THR A 106 -14.47 -1.37 3.89
C THR A 106 -13.71 -0.16 3.38
N TYR A 107 -14.35 0.59 2.48
CA TYR A 107 -13.83 1.80 1.87
C TYR A 107 -14.53 3.02 2.44
N GLN A 108 -13.76 4.03 2.84
CA GLN A 108 -14.25 5.39 2.96
C GLN A 108 -14.52 5.94 1.56
N VAL A 109 -15.75 6.42 1.31
CA VAL A 109 -16.15 6.94 0.00
C VAL A 109 -16.37 8.44 0.06
N THR A 110 -15.84 9.14 -0.93
CA THR A 110 -16.03 10.56 -1.13
C THR A 110 -16.54 10.80 -2.55
N ALA A 111 -17.49 11.72 -2.72
CA ALA A 111 -18.03 12.09 -4.03
C ALA A 111 -17.75 13.56 -4.34
N MET A 112 -17.30 13.85 -5.55
CA MET A 112 -17.13 15.21 -6.04
C MET A 112 -18.40 15.63 -6.79
N VAL A 113 -19.25 16.43 -6.15
CA VAL A 113 -20.61 16.74 -6.64
C VAL A 113 -20.89 18.22 -6.71
N ARG A 114 -21.86 18.60 -7.56
CA ARG A 114 -22.35 19.96 -7.75
C ARG A 114 -23.85 20.04 -7.60
N LEU A 115 -24.31 21.05 -6.87
CA LEU A 115 -25.67 21.33 -6.39
C LEU A 115 -26.11 20.37 -5.26
N PRO A 116 -27.06 20.79 -4.41
CA PRO A 116 -27.58 19.92 -3.35
C PRO A 116 -28.65 18.95 -3.87
N GLY A 117 -28.78 17.80 -3.21
CA GLY A 117 -29.90 16.87 -3.42
C GLY A 117 -29.58 15.57 -4.12
N HIS A 118 -28.31 15.15 -4.15
CA HIS A 118 -27.90 13.86 -4.72
C HIS A 118 -28.27 12.73 -3.77
N VAL A 119 -28.73 11.64 -4.35
CA VAL A 119 -28.91 10.36 -3.66
C VAL A 119 -28.08 9.31 -4.39
N ILE A 120 -27.14 8.69 -3.69
CA ILE A 120 -26.18 7.74 -4.24
C ILE A 120 -26.45 6.38 -3.61
N HIS A 121 -26.72 5.37 -4.43
CA HIS A 121 -26.84 3.99 -3.97
C HIS A 121 -25.58 3.21 -4.35
N LEU A 122 -24.94 2.60 -3.35
CA LEU A 122 -23.69 1.87 -3.49
C LEU A 122 -23.59 0.78 -2.41
N GLY A 123 -23.23 -0.45 -2.78
CA GLY A 123 -23.08 -1.54 -1.82
C GLY A 123 -24.34 -1.85 -1.02
N GLY A 124 -25.53 -1.63 -1.62
CA GLY A 124 -26.83 -1.79 -0.95
C GLY A 124 -27.17 -0.68 0.06
N GLN A 125 -26.35 0.36 0.18
CA GLN A 125 -26.57 1.51 1.06
C GLN A 125 -27.01 2.74 0.27
N GLU A 126 -27.78 3.64 0.90
CA GLU A 126 -28.15 4.95 0.36
C GLU A 126 -27.37 6.06 1.08
N PHE A 127 -26.73 6.92 0.30
CA PHE A 127 -26.00 8.10 0.77
C PHE A 127 -26.64 9.37 0.21
N ARG A 128 -26.63 10.43 1.02
CA ARG A 128 -27.09 11.75 0.58
C ARG A 128 -25.90 12.67 0.47
N ALA A 129 -25.69 13.22 -0.72
CA ALA A 129 -24.64 14.18 -0.99
C ALA A 129 -25.25 15.55 -1.29
N SER A 130 -24.67 16.60 -0.70
CA SER A 130 -25.11 17.97 -0.94
C SER A 130 -23.94 18.81 -1.41
N GLY A 131 -23.88 19.05 -2.73
CA GLY A 131 -22.87 19.90 -3.34
C GLY A 131 -23.17 21.39 -3.22
N ALA A 132 -22.33 22.20 -3.88
CA ALA A 132 -22.46 23.65 -3.97
C ALA A 132 -22.66 24.11 -5.43
N HIS A 133 -22.58 25.42 -5.71
CA HIS A 133 -22.64 25.91 -7.09
C HIS A 133 -21.45 25.44 -7.95
N GLU A 134 -20.29 25.30 -7.30
CA GLU A 134 -19.08 24.66 -7.82
C GLU A 134 -18.99 23.21 -7.30
N PHE A 135 -18.11 22.42 -7.92
CA PHE A 135 -17.83 21.07 -7.43
C PHE A 135 -17.19 21.11 -6.03
N VAL A 136 -17.72 20.28 -5.14
CA VAL A 136 -17.20 20.11 -3.78
C VAL A 136 -17.13 18.64 -3.42
N SER A 137 -16.10 18.31 -2.65
CA SER A 137 -15.87 16.97 -2.13
C SER A 137 -16.79 16.73 -0.93
N VAL A 138 -17.65 15.72 -1.03
CA VAL A 138 -18.59 15.33 0.03
C VAL A 138 -18.25 13.93 0.52
N ASP A 139 -17.96 13.81 1.81
CA ASP A 139 -17.73 12.53 2.48
C ASP A 139 -19.05 11.77 2.63
N LEU A 140 -19.13 10.57 2.06
CA LEU A 140 -20.29 9.69 2.16
C LEU A 140 -20.19 8.71 3.33
N GLY A 141 -18.99 8.52 3.90
CA GLY A 141 -18.75 7.55 4.96
C GLY A 141 -18.23 6.19 4.45
N PRO A 142 -18.13 5.21 5.36
CA PRO A 142 -17.62 3.87 5.04
C PRO A 142 -18.68 2.98 4.38
N VAL A 143 -18.27 2.19 3.39
CA VAL A 143 -19.08 1.13 2.76
C VAL A 143 -18.25 -0.14 2.61
N THR A 144 -18.85 -1.29 2.88
CA THR A 144 -18.23 -2.59 2.63
C THR A 144 -18.62 -3.06 1.23
N LEU A 145 -17.62 -3.33 0.39
CA LEU A 145 -17.80 -3.76 -0.99
C LEU A 145 -17.08 -5.10 -1.20
N GLU A 146 -17.67 -5.95 -2.05
CA GLU A 146 -17.00 -7.14 -2.55
C GLU A 146 -16.04 -6.79 -3.68
N ALA A 147 -15.03 -7.62 -3.94
CA ALA A 147 -14.22 -7.47 -5.16
C ALA A 147 -15.07 -7.77 -6.40
N GLY A 148 -14.63 -7.31 -7.57
CA GLY A 148 -15.31 -7.51 -8.85
C GLY A 148 -16.17 -6.32 -9.27
N GLU A 149 -17.05 -6.55 -10.23
CA GLU A 149 -17.89 -5.50 -10.83
C GLU A 149 -18.83 -4.87 -9.79
N GLN A 150 -18.78 -3.55 -9.68
CA GLN A 150 -19.62 -2.74 -8.79
C GLN A 150 -20.51 -1.82 -9.62
N GLU A 151 -21.73 -1.60 -9.13
CA GLU A 151 -22.67 -0.61 -9.67
C GLU A 151 -22.90 0.51 -8.64
N VAL A 152 -22.90 1.76 -9.13
CA VAL A 152 -23.33 2.94 -8.39
C VAL A 152 -24.50 3.59 -9.14
N ILE A 153 -25.62 3.77 -8.45
CA ILE A 153 -26.77 4.50 -8.98
C ILE A 153 -26.79 5.90 -8.35
N VAL A 154 -26.63 6.92 -9.17
CA VAL A 154 -26.62 8.33 -8.74
C VAL A 154 -27.89 9.01 -9.23
N HIS A 155 -28.78 9.35 -8.31
CA HIS A 155 -29.90 10.25 -8.57
C HIS A 155 -29.42 11.69 -8.47
N LEU A 156 -29.33 12.33 -9.63
CA LEU A 156 -28.92 13.72 -9.79
C LEU A 156 -30.13 14.63 -9.63
N PRO A 157 -30.04 15.72 -8.83
CA PRO A 157 -31.05 16.76 -8.82
C PRO A 157 -31.07 17.50 -10.18
N PRO A 158 -32.10 18.33 -10.46
CA PRO A 158 -32.13 19.14 -11.68
C PRO A 158 -30.85 19.95 -11.88
N ASN A 159 -30.20 19.75 -13.02
CA ASN A 159 -28.89 20.32 -13.39
C ASN A 159 -27.75 19.98 -12.42
N GLY A 160 -27.93 19.02 -11.51
CA GLY A 160 -26.89 18.51 -10.64
C GLY A 160 -25.81 17.79 -11.43
N ALA A 161 -24.63 17.68 -10.84
CA ALA A 161 -23.51 16.99 -11.48
C ALA A 161 -22.70 16.16 -10.49
N ILE A 162 -22.00 15.18 -11.02
CA ILE A 162 -20.98 14.39 -10.35
C ILE A 162 -19.75 14.32 -11.26
N ASP A 163 -18.58 14.52 -10.68
CA ASP A 163 -17.29 14.45 -11.36
C ASP A 163 -16.70 13.04 -11.17
N TYR A 164 -16.38 12.67 -9.93
CA TYR A 164 -15.85 11.34 -9.60
C TYR A 164 -16.30 10.83 -8.23
N LEU A 165 -16.02 9.54 -8.00
CA LEU A 165 -16.05 8.88 -6.69
C LEU A 165 -14.63 8.43 -6.31
N ASP A 166 -14.20 8.79 -5.10
CA ASP A 166 -12.96 8.28 -4.50
C ASP A 166 -13.29 7.23 -3.44
N PHE A 167 -12.57 6.12 -3.49
CA PHE A 167 -12.66 5.00 -2.56
C PHE A 167 -11.31 4.83 -1.88
N ARG A 168 -11.29 4.83 -0.55
CA ARG A 168 -10.07 4.63 0.25
C ARG A 168 -10.30 3.64 1.37
N ALA A 169 -9.59 2.52 1.35
CA ALA A 169 -9.55 1.57 2.46
C ALA A 169 -8.17 1.60 3.16
N PRO A 170 -8.05 1.03 4.38
CA PRO A 170 -6.75 0.77 4.99
C PRO A 170 -5.86 -0.03 4.02
N GLU A 171 -4.59 0.37 3.93
CA GLU A 171 -3.61 -0.32 3.09
C GLU A 171 -3.30 -1.71 3.65
N LEU A 172 -3.06 -2.66 2.75
CA LEU A 172 -2.56 -3.99 3.08
C LEU A 172 -1.03 -4.00 2.98
N ALA A 173 -0.40 -5.02 3.59
CA ALA A 173 1.02 -5.24 3.42
C ALA A 173 1.35 -5.44 1.93
N THR A 174 2.39 -4.74 1.46
CA THR A 174 2.90 -4.92 0.10
C THR A 174 3.52 -6.32 -0.04
N ILE A 175 3.28 -6.96 -1.17
CA ILE A 175 3.95 -8.20 -1.59
C ILE A 175 4.80 -7.89 -2.82
N ALA A 176 6.12 -7.81 -2.64
CA ALA A 176 7.04 -7.54 -3.73
C ALA A 176 8.38 -8.28 -3.58
N PRO A 177 9.08 -8.58 -4.69
CA PRO A 177 10.48 -8.95 -4.62
C PRO A 177 11.29 -7.88 -3.91
N LEU A 178 12.45 -8.27 -3.38
CA LEU A 178 13.37 -7.35 -2.72
C LEU A 178 13.71 -6.12 -3.62
N GLY A 179 13.84 -6.30 -4.93
CA GLY A 179 14.10 -5.19 -5.86
C GLY A 179 12.87 -4.40 -6.34
N GLY A 180 11.69 -4.67 -5.77
CA GLY A 180 10.42 -4.34 -6.41
C GLY A 180 10.15 -5.21 -7.63
N TRP A 181 8.94 -5.09 -8.17
CA TRP A 181 8.54 -5.82 -9.38
C TRP A 181 9.16 -5.20 -10.63
N GLN A 182 9.73 -6.07 -11.48
CA GLN A 182 10.25 -5.74 -12.81
C GLN A 182 9.71 -6.82 -13.76
N PRO A 183 8.50 -6.65 -14.35
CA PRO A 183 7.76 -7.73 -15.01
C PRO A 183 8.56 -8.55 -16.04
N GLU A 184 9.41 -7.89 -16.83
CA GLU A 184 10.22 -8.53 -17.88
C GLU A 184 11.50 -9.21 -17.36
N ARG A 185 11.86 -9.02 -16.09
CA ARG A 185 13.08 -9.60 -15.53
C ARG A 185 12.88 -11.11 -15.31
N PRO A 186 13.93 -11.94 -15.53
CA PRO A 186 13.88 -13.35 -15.17
C PRO A 186 13.54 -13.53 -13.69
N LEU A 187 12.60 -14.44 -13.42
CA LEU A 187 12.23 -14.81 -12.06
C LEU A 187 13.39 -15.53 -11.37
N THR A 188 13.61 -15.19 -10.11
CA THR A 188 14.61 -15.85 -9.27
C THR A 188 13.96 -16.56 -8.09
N ARG A 189 14.68 -17.50 -7.48
CA ARG A 189 14.24 -18.17 -6.24
C ARG A 189 14.12 -17.20 -5.07
N GLU A 190 14.93 -16.13 -5.09
CA GLU A 190 14.84 -15.05 -4.09
C GLU A 190 13.51 -14.30 -4.22
N ASP A 191 13.09 -14.01 -5.45
CA ASP A 191 11.80 -13.36 -5.70
C ASP A 191 10.63 -14.22 -5.20
N LEU A 192 10.62 -15.52 -5.55
CA LEU A 192 9.61 -16.48 -5.09
C LEU A 192 9.54 -16.54 -3.57
N GLY A 193 10.70 -16.74 -2.93
CA GLY A 193 10.77 -16.91 -1.50
C GLY A 193 10.35 -15.65 -0.73
N ALA A 194 10.82 -14.48 -1.15
CA ALA A 194 10.52 -13.22 -0.49
C ALA A 194 9.03 -12.89 -0.58
N THR A 195 8.44 -13.03 -1.76
CA THR A 195 7.02 -12.74 -1.98
C THR A 195 6.10 -13.77 -1.32
N ALA A 196 6.47 -15.05 -1.28
CA ALA A 196 5.71 -16.07 -0.57
C ALA A 196 5.70 -15.83 0.95
N LEU A 197 6.83 -15.43 1.55
CA LEU A 197 6.87 -15.08 2.98
C LEU A 197 6.02 -13.86 3.30
N GLN A 198 6.03 -12.84 2.44
CA GLN A 198 5.15 -11.67 2.57
C GLN A 198 3.67 -12.07 2.47
N ALA A 199 3.32 -12.86 1.45
CA ALA A 199 1.96 -13.32 1.24
C ALA A 199 1.40 -14.18 2.38
N LEU A 200 2.27 -14.89 3.10
CA LEU A 200 1.90 -15.72 4.25
C LEU A 200 2.05 -14.99 5.61
N ASP A 201 2.47 -13.73 5.60
CA ASP A 201 2.75 -12.93 6.81
C ASP A 201 3.78 -13.61 7.74
N LEU A 202 4.85 -14.15 7.16
CA LEU A 202 5.89 -14.93 7.85
C LEU A 202 7.24 -14.19 7.96
N LEU A 203 7.27 -12.88 7.74
CA LEU A 203 8.53 -12.14 7.85
C LEU A 203 9.05 -12.11 9.29
N ASP A 204 8.17 -11.99 10.29
CA ASP A 204 8.59 -11.83 11.68
C ASP A 204 9.18 -13.09 12.32
N ILE A 205 8.95 -14.26 11.71
CA ILE A 205 9.51 -15.54 12.17
C ILE A 205 10.90 -15.83 11.60
N LEU A 206 11.42 -14.95 10.72
CA LEU A 206 12.77 -15.07 10.21
C LEU A 206 13.78 -14.99 11.36
N PRO A 207 14.83 -15.84 11.36
CA PRO A 207 15.85 -15.80 12.39
C PRO A 207 16.68 -14.52 12.28
N GLU A 208 17.20 -14.05 13.42
CA GLU A 208 18.02 -12.84 13.48
C GLU A 208 19.35 -13.02 12.74
N GLY A 209 19.67 -12.02 11.94
CA GLY A 209 20.94 -11.85 11.27
C GLY A 209 21.99 -11.19 12.17
N PRO A 210 23.24 -11.09 11.68
CA PRO A 210 24.35 -10.58 12.48
C PRO A 210 24.38 -9.05 12.60
N ALA A 211 23.63 -8.30 11.78
CA ALA A 211 23.67 -6.84 11.77
C ALA A 211 22.49 -6.22 12.52
N GLU A 212 22.80 -5.21 13.33
CA GLU A 212 21.81 -4.32 13.96
C GLU A 212 22.19 -2.88 13.64
N LEU A 213 21.19 -2.07 13.30
CA LEU A 213 21.33 -0.62 13.15
C LEU A 213 20.58 0.05 14.30
N VAL A 214 21.27 0.92 15.03
CA VAL A 214 20.69 1.70 16.13
C VAL A 214 20.70 3.17 15.74
N ILE A 215 19.54 3.80 15.81
CA ILE A 215 19.35 5.21 15.52
C ILE A 215 18.79 5.89 16.78
N GLU A 216 19.60 6.74 17.40
CA GLU A 216 19.20 7.56 18.55
C GLU A 216 18.25 8.67 18.09
N ALA A 217 17.16 8.86 18.81
CA ALA A 217 16.13 9.82 18.41
C ALA A 217 16.62 11.27 18.50
N GLU A 218 17.50 11.59 19.45
CA GLU A 218 18.08 12.94 19.56
C GLU A 218 18.96 13.35 18.36
N ASP A 219 19.36 12.39 17.52
CA ASP A 219 20.13 12.61 16.30
C ASP A 219 19.23 12.78 15.06
N ALA A 220 17.92 12.97 15.26
CA ALA A 220 16.96 13.24 14.20
C ALA A 220 17.37 14.42 13.32
N GLU A 221 17.06 14.30 12.02
CA GLU A 221 17.29 15.35 11.03
C GLU A 221 16.31 16.51 11.22
N ASP A 222 15.10 16.19 11.63
CA ASP A 222 14.07 17.13 12.05
C ASP A 222 13.33 16.55 13.26
N THR A 223 13.15 17.35 14.30
CA THR A 223 12.42 16.93 15.50
C THR A 223 10.93 17.29 15.43
N GLY A 224 10.50 18.08 14.45
CA GLY A 224 9.11 18.48 14.26
C GLY A 224 8.50 19.18 15.47
N GLY A 225 9.33 19.82 16.31
CA GLY A 225 8.91 20.46 17.56
C GLY A 225 9.02 19.60 18.83
N ALA A 226 9.48 18.36 18.73
CA ALA A 226 9.83 17.56 19.90
C ALA A 226 11.05 18.15 20.62
N ALA A 227 11.04 18.09 21.95
CA ALA A 227 12.14 18.57 22.79
C ALA A 227 13.09 17.41 23.15
N VAL A 228 14.39 17.67 23.12
CA VAL A 228 15.40 16.75 23.66
C VAL A 228 15.37 16.83 25.18
N VAL A 229 15.13 15.70 25.85
CA VAL A 229 15.01 15.58 27.30
C VAL A 229 15.97 14.53 27.84
N SER A 230 16.31 14.62 29.13
CA SER A 230 17.18 13.66 29.83
C SER A 230 16.48 13.04 31.04
N ILE A 231 15.17 12.80 30.92
CA ILE A 231 14.32 12.31 32.01
C ILE A 231 14.66 10.84 32.28
N ARG A 232 15.26 10.55 33.44
CA ARG A 232 15.69 9.19 33.83
C ARG A 232 14.71 8.42 34.71
N TYR A 233 13.76 9.11 35.33
CA TYR A 233 12.76 8.43 36.18
C TYR A 233 11.69 7.68 35.37
N LEU A 234 11.65 7.89 34.04
CA LEU A 234 10.81 7.15 33.11
C LEU A 234 11.54 5.97 32.48
N GLY A 235 12.78 5.68 32.86
CA GLY A 235 13.61 4.63 32.28
C GLY A 235 15.00 5.14 31.95
N ALA A 236 15.90 4.22 31.57
CA ALA A 236 17.28 4.55 31.21
C ALA A 236 17.37 4.77 29.68
N PRO A 237 17.42 6.03 29.20
CA PRO A 237 17.59 6.30 27.77
C PRO A 237 18.97 5.81 27.28
N SER A 238 19.02 5.25 26.08
CA SER A 238 20.21 4.65 25.46
C SER A 238 21.41 5.62 25.41
N GLY A 239 21.23 6.79 24.81
CA GLY A 239 22.22 7.87 24.72
C GLY A 239 22.23 8.83 25.91
N GLY A 240 21.42 8.58 26.94
CA GLY A 240 21.25 9.50 28.08
C GLY A 240 20.28 10.65 27.83
N ARG A 241 19.82 10.84 26.59
CA ARG A 241 18.80 11.79 26.15
C ARG A 241 17.82 11.08 25.21
N TRP A 242 16.68 11.72 24.94
CA TRP A 242 15.64 11.21 24.04
C TRP A 242 14.72 12.36 23.61
N LEU A 243 13.89 12.15 22.58
CA LEU A 243 12.92 13.13 22.12
C LEU A 243 11.57 12.95 22.82
N ARG A 244 10.90 14.07 23.11
CA ARG A 244 9.54 14.07 23.64
C ARG A 244 8.69 15.19 23.05
N ALA A 245 7.54 14.84 22.51
CA ALA A 245 6.50 15.80 22.17
C ALA A 245 5.93 16.41 23.46
N THR A 246 5.88 17.74 23.52
CA THR A 246 5.46 18.47 24.72
C THR A 246 3.93 18.59 24.77
N THR A 247 3.39 19.80 24.65
CA THR A 247 1.94 20.04 24.61
C THR A 247 1.35 19.94 23.20
N SER A 248 2.21 19.90 22.18
CA SER A 248 1.83 19.80 20.77
C SER A 248 2.37 18.51 20.17
N PRO A 249 1.69 17.93 19.17
CA PRO A 249 2.24 16.78 18.44
C PRO A 249 3.52 17.19 17.71
N ALA A 250 4.38 16.20 17.43
CA ALA A 250 5.63 16.39 16.71
C ALA A 250 5.80 15.32 15.63
N GLU A 251 6.37 15.69 14.49
CA GLU A 251 6.76 14.77 13.42
C GLU A 251 8.29 14.64 13.43
N VAL A 252 8.80 13.52 13.94
CA VAL A 252 10.24 13.27 14.01
C VAL A 252 10.70 12.57 12.74
N VAL A 253 11.78 13.06 12.14
CA VAL A 253 12.37 12.51 10.91
C VAL A 253 13.78 12.02 11.20
N LEU A 254 13.99 10.71 11.04
CA LEU A 254 15.27 10.03 11.18
C LEU A 254 15.73 9.52 9.81
N SER A 255 17.03 9.40 9.63
CA SER A 255 17.64 8.77 8.45
C SER A 255 18.50 7.59 8.86
N VAL A 256 18.43 6.50 8.09
CA VAL A 256 19.30 5.33 8.25
C VAL A 256 19.89 4.92 6.92
N SER A 257 21.14 4.44 6.94
CA SER A 257 21.81 3.88 5.75
C SER A 257 21.95 2.37 5.89
N VAL A 258 21.20 1.65 5.07
CA VAL A 258 21.20 0.19 4.99
C VAL A 258 22.26 -0.25 3.98
N ARG A 259 23.19 -1.11 4.40
CA ARG A 259 24.32 -1.55 3.54
C ARG A 259 23.94 -2.65 2.57
N ARG A 260 22.99 -3.51 2.96
CA ARG A 260 22.57 -4.68 2.19
C ARG A 260 21.05 -4.71 2.17
N SER A 261 20.49 -4.90 0.99
CA SER A 261 19.09 -5.22 0.82
C SER A 261 18.70 -6.43 1.66
N GLY A 262 17.62 -6.35 2.42
CA GLY A 262 17.15 -7.45 3.27
C GLY A 262 15.90 -7.10 4.08
N VAL A 263 15.41 -8.07 4.83
CA VAL A 263 14.31 -7.89 5.79
C VAL A 263 14.89 -7.47 7.13
N TYR A 264 14.28 -6.48 7.77
CA TYR A 264 14.68 -5.94 9.07
C TYR A 264 13.47 -5.92 10.01
N ARG A 265 13.67 -6.37 11.25
CA ARG A 265 12.70 -6.16 12.32
C ARG A 265 12.85 -4.74 12.84
N LEU A 266 11.75 -3.98 12.83
CA LEU A 266 11.69 -2.63 13.36
C LEU A 266 11.31 -2.67 14.84
N THR A 267 12.16 -2.13 15.69
CA THR A 267 11.88 -2.05 17.13
C THR A 267 12.12 -0.63 17.62
N LEU A 268 11.17 -0.09 18.40
CA LEU A 268 11.26 1.26 18.92
C LEU A 268 11.23 1.24 20.45
N VAL A 269 12.04 2.10 21.05
CA VAL A 269 12.02 2.39 22.48
C VAL A 269 11.38 3.76 22.68
N GLY A 270 10.27 3.80 23.41
CA GLY A 270 9.52 5.03 23.62
C GLY A 270 8.67 5.00 24.88
N ALA A 271 7.99 6.10 25.17
CA ALA A 271 7.13 6.22 26.35
C ALA A 271 5.95 7.16 26.09
N GLY A 272 4.77 6.83 26.61
CA GLY A 272 3.56 7.66 26.56
C GLY A 272 2.30 6.83 26.39
N ASN A 273 1.16 7.34 26.87
CA ASN A 273 -0.11 6.59 26.90
C ASN A 273 -0.98 6.77 25.63
N LEU A 274 -0.45 7.43 24.61
CA LEU A 274 -1.12 7.62 23.32
C LEU A 274 -0.30 6.92 22.23
N PRO A 275 -0.95 6.32 21.22
CA PRO A 275 -0.24 5.61 20.15
C PRO A 275 0.53 6.60 19.27
N ALA A 276 1.80 6.32 19.03
CA ALA A 276 2.58 6.96 17.98
C ALA A 276 2.35 6.26 16.65
N ARG A 277 2.63 6.96 15.54
CA ARG A 277 2.57 6.37 14.20
C ARG A 277 3.95 6.41 13.55
N VAL A 278 4.46 5.28 13.11
CA VAL A 278 5.73 5.18 12.40
C VAL A 278 5.51 4.78 10.95
N LYS A 279 6.28 5.33 10.03
CA LYS A 279 6.42 4.79 8.67
C LYS A 279 7.87 4.86 8.23
N ILE A 280 8.24 3.96 7.33
CA ILE A 280 9.54 3.96 6.67
C ILE A 280 9.31 4.24 5.19
N ASN A 281 10.01 5.25 4.65
CA ASN A 281 9.81 5.77 3.30
C ASN A 281 8.33 6.12 3.04
N ASP A 282 7.75 5.55 1.99
CA ASP A 282 6.37 5.77 1.54
C ASP A 282 5.43 4.61 1.96
N GLU A 283 5.85 3.78 2.92
CA GLU A 283 4.98 2.74 3.47
C GLU A 283 3.85 3.32 4.33
N PRO A 284 2.73 2.58 4.48
CA PRO A 284 1.67 2.95 5.40
C PRO A 284 2.17 3.10 6.83
N HIS A 285 1.50 3.99 7.58
CA HIS A 285 1.77 4.18 9.00
C HIS A 285 1.37 2.96 9.81
N ARG A 286 2.24 2.56 10.74
CA ARG A 286 2.02 1.53 11.75
C ARG A 286 1.83 2.20 13.10
N GLU A 287 0.82 1.77 13.86
CA GLU A 287 0.60 2.28 15.21
C GLU A 287 1.46 1.53 16.23
N ILE A 288 2.13 2.28 17.10
CA ILE A 288 2.93 1.73 18.20
C ILE A 288 2.46 2.38 19.50
N SER A 289 2.22 1.55 20.52
CA SER A 289 1.83 2.01 21.85
C SER A 289 2.87 1.61 22.87
N TRP A 290 3.18 2.54 23.78
CA TRP A 290 4.05 2.30 24.92
C TRP A 290 3.28 2.46 26.23
N PRO A 291 3.80 1.94 27.35
CA PRO A 291 3.40 2.40 28.67
C PRO A 291 3.92 3.82 28.95
N SER A 292 3.62 4.36 30.13
CA SER A 292 4.05 5.70 30.56
C SER A 292 5.56 5.84 30.82
N TYR A 293 6.34 4.76 30.66
CA TYR A 293 7.79 4.68 30.84
C TYR A 293 8.45 4.12 29.57
N LEU A 294 9.75 4.34 29.41
CA LEU A 294 10.56 3.83 28.31
C LEU A 294 10.47 2.32 28.27
N ALA A 295 9.84 1.83 27.23
CA ALA A 295 9.71 0.41 26.95
C ALA A 295 10.00 0.16 25.47
N GLU A 296 10.51 -1.04 25.22
CA GLU A 296 10.73 -1.54 23.89
C GLU A 296 9.43 -2.11 23.33
N THR A 297 9.15 -1.85 22.06
CA THR A 297 8.02 -2.42 21.33
C THR A 297 8.44 -2.68 19.90
N SER A 298 8.31 -3.93 19.47
CA SER A 298 8.54 -4.32 18.09
C SER A 298 7.32 -3.98 17.25
N ALA A 299 7.56 -3.36 16.11
CA ALA A 299 6.63 -3.33 15.00
C ALA A 299 6.93 -4.50 14.06
N ASP A 300 6.11 -4.67 13.02
CA ASP A 300 6.32 -5.75 12.06
C ASP A 300 7.63 -5.55 11.30
N SER A 301 8.12 -6.64 10.73
CA SER A 301 9.30 -6.60 9.85
C SER A 301 9.03 -5.82 8.57
N VAL A 302 10.10 -5.33 7.98
CA VAL A 302 10.06 -4.51 6.76
C VAL A 302 11.19 -4.88 5.83
N TYR A 303 10.94 -4.84 4.53
CA TYR A 303 12.02 -4.94 3.56
C TYR A 303 12.69 -3.59 3.34
N LEU A 304 14.01 -3.52 3.45
CA LEU A 304 14.79 -2.33 3.12
C LEU A 304 15.81 -2.67 2.04
N ALA A 305 15.80 -1.88 0.96
CA ALA A 305 16.85 -1.92 -0.06
C ALA A 305 18.19 -1.43 0.51
N ALA A 306 19.31 -1.74 -0.17
CA ALA A 306 20.57 -1.06 0.14
C ALA A 306 20.44 0.43 -0.24
N GLY A 307 20.78 1.33 0.68
CA GLY A 307 20.66 2.77 0.46
C GLY A 307 20.25 3.54 1.71
N ARG A 308 19.82 4.78 1.50
CA ARG A 308 19.33 5.65 2.57
C ARG A 308 17.81 5.54 2.66
N HIS A 309 17.30 5.40 3.87
CA HIS A 309 15.88 5.33 4.18
C HIS A 309 15.50 6.44 5.14
N ARG A 310 14.27 6.94 4.99
CA ARG A 310 13.67 7.93 5.89
C ARG A 310 12.71 7.23 6.81
N ILE A 311 12.83 7.44 8.11
CA ILE A 311 11.88 6.95 9.12
C ILE A 311 11.16 8.18 9.67
N GLN A 312 9.84 8.20 9.54
CA GLN A 312 9.00 9.27 10.08
C GLN A 312 8.19 8.72 11.25
N VAL A 313 8.23 9.41 12.39
CA VAL A 313 7.50 9.07 13.60
C VAL A 313 6.64 10.25 14.05
N ASP A 314 5.33 10.10 13.95
CA ASP A 314 4.37 11.06 14.47
C ASP A 314 4.14 10.78 15.95
N LEU A 315 4.55 11.71 16.81
CA LEU A 315 4.41 11.64 18.25
C LEU A 315 3.23 12.52 18.71
N PRO A 316 2.18 11.94 19.32
CA PRO A 316 1.15 12.72 20.00
C PRO A 316 1.72 13.53 21.17
N PRO A 317 0.99 14.54 21.67
CA PRO A 317 1.39 15.29 22.86
C PRO A 317 1.74 14.38 24.04
N GLY A 318 2.89 14.63 24.67
CA GLY A 318 3.37 13.89 25.83
C GLY A 318 4.06 12.55 25.54
N VAL A 319 4.06 12.07 24.30
CA VAL A 319 4.75 10.84 23.88
C VAL A 319 6.20 11.15 23.50
N GLY A 320 7.11 10.23 23.77
CA GLY A 320 8.53 10.36 23.41
C GLY A 320 9.13 9.10 22.82
N LEU A 321 10.23 9.30 22.10
CA LEU A 321 11.01 8.32 21.39
C LEU A 321 12.47 8.43 21.82
N ASP A 322 13.07 7.32 22.22
CA ASP A 322 14.48 7.19 22.61
C ASP A 322 15.29 6.63 21.44
N VAL A 323 14.93 5.46 20.95
CA VAL A 323 15.72 4.74 19.95
C VAL A 323 14.83 4.06 18.92
N VAL A 324 15.30 4.02 17.68
CA VAL A 324 14.84 3.09 16.65
C VAL A 324 15.94 2.06 16.36
N ARG A 325 15.59 0.78 16.40
CA ARG A 325 16.47 -0.34 16.05
C ARG A 325 15.95 -1.05 14.82
N LEU A 326 16.86 -1.42 13.93
CA LEU A 326 16.61 -2.28 12.79
C LEU A 326 17.52 -3.50 12.91
N GLN A 327 16.94 -4.62 13.34
CA GLN A 327 17.63 -5.90 13.43
C GLN A 327 17.50 -6.62 12.10
N GLU A 328 18.61 -6.91 11.41
CA GLU A 328 18.61 -7.71 10.19
C GLU A 328 17.99 -9.07 10.49
N LEU A 329 17.16 -9.56 9.58
CA LEU A 329 16.63 -10.91 9.58
C LEU A 329 17.20 -11.68 8.39
N LEU A 330 17.52 -12.96 8.63
CA LEU A 330 18.07 -13.86 7.62
C LEU A 330 17.05 -14.14 6.53
N SER A 331 17.17 -13.39 5.42
CA SER A 331 16.19 -13.30 4.34
C SER A 331 16.78 -13.61 2.96
N GLY A 332 18.00 -14.17 2.90
CA GLY A 332 18.61 -14.59 1.64
C GLY A 332 18.00 -15.88 1.09
N ALA A 333 18.29 -16.22 -0.17
CA ALA A 333 17.79 -17.43 -0.84
C ALA A 333 17.96 -18.71 0.01
N VAL A 334 19.12 -18.84 0.66
CA VAL A 334 19.47 -20.00 1.50
C VAL A 334 18.58 -20.06 2.74
N ASP A 335 18.25 -18.91 3.34
CA ASP A 335 17.50 -18.82 4.58
C ASP A 335 16.00 -19.01 4.33
N ILE A 336 15.48 -18.43 3.25
CA ILE A 336 14.10 -18.67 2.82
C ILE A 336 13.88 -20.16 2.49
N LYS A 337 14.84 -20.80 1.81
CA LYS A 337 14.78 -22.25 1.53
C LYS A 337 14.68 -23.08 2.82
N ARG A 338 15.42 -22.72 3.88
CA ARG A 338 15.35 -23.41 5.18
C ARG A 338 13.97 -23.28 5.82
N LEU A 339 13.34 -22.11 5.75
CA LEU A 339 12.02 -21.87 6.37
C LEU A 339 10.88 -22.59 5.68
N THR A 340 10.97 -22.77 4.36
CA THR A 340 10.00 -23.61 3.62
C THR A 340 10.12 -25.11 3.91
N GLY A 341 10.98 -25.52 4.85
CA GLY A 341 11.17 -26.93 5.23
C GLY A 341 11.86 -27.78 4.16
N ARG A 342 12.37 -27.16 3.08
CA ARG A 342 13.02 -27.86 1.97
C ARG A 342 14.49 -28.07 2.27
N ALA A 343 14.92 -29.33 2.28
CA ALA A 343 16.31 -29.69 2.45
C ALA A 343 17.21 -28.92 1.47
N VAL A 344 18.37 -28.47 1.95
CA VAL A 344 19.44 -27.90 1.12
C VAL A 344 19.90 -28.99 0.16
N GLY A 345 19.30 -29.04 -1.04
CA GLY A 345 19.51 -30.12 -2.01
C GLY A 345 18.35 -30.41 -2.97
N PHE A 346 17.22 -29.69 -2.90
CA PHE A 346 16.16 -29.82 -3.91
C PHE A 346 16.71 -29.47 -5.31
N GLU A 347 16.83 -30.48 -6.19
CA GLU A 347 17.28 -30.40 -7.59
C GLU A 347 16.13 -30.07 -8.57
N GLY A 348 14.99 -29.60 -8.06
CA GLY A 348 13.84 -29.19 -8.88
C GLY A 348 14.11 -27.93 -9.71
N THR A 349 13.38 -27.77 -10.81
CA THR A 349 13.40 -26.56 -11.63
C THR A 349 12.74 -25.39 -10.89
N LEU A 350 12.94 -24.16 -11.38
CA LEU A 350 12.25 -22.99 -10.82
C LEU A 350 10.72 -23.09 -10.95
N ALA A 351 10.25 -23.75 -12.02
CA ALA A 351 8.82 -23.97 -12.25
C ALA A 351 8.21 -24.91 -11.19
N ASP A 352 8.91 -26.00 -10.87
CA ASP A 352 8.46 -26.93 -9.81
C ASP A 352 8.32 -26.21 -8.46
N GLU A 353 9.26 -25.31 -8.14
CA GLU A 353 9.20 -24.52 -6.91
C GLU A 353 8.07 -23.49 -6.90
N MET A 354 7.80 -22.87 -8.05
CA MET A 354 6.67 -21.97 -8.22
C MET A 354 5.35 -22.71 -7.97
N ASP A 355 5.14 -23.84 -8.64
CA ASP A 355 3.91 -24.64 -8.53
C ASP A 355 3.65 -25.08 -7.09
N ASP A 356 4.69 -25.54 -6.39
CA ASP A 356 4.57 -25.95 -5.00
C ASP A 356 4.18 -24.80 -4.06
N LEU A 357 4.75 -23.60 -4.28
CA LEU A 357 4.41 -22.41 -3.49
C LEU A 357 2.99 -21.94 -3.78
N LEU A 358 2.56 -21.97 -5.04
CA LEU A 358 1.18 -21.64 -5.41
C LEU A 358 0.19 -22.60 -4.75
N ALA A 359 0.49 -23.89 -4.74
CA ALA A 359 -0.33 -24.89 -4.05
C ALA A 359 -0.41 -24.63 -2.55
N LEU A 360 0.70 -24.26 -1.91
CA LEU A 360 0.71 -23.89 -0.49
C LEU A 360 -0.15 -22.65 -0.22
N LEU A 361 0.03 -21.59 -1.01
CA LEU A 361 -0.71 -20.33 -0.89
C LEU A 361 -2.23 -20.54 -1.06
N ALA A 362 -2.61 -21.32 -2.07
CA ALA A 362 -4.01 -21.65 -2.33
C ALA A 362 -4.66 -22.47 -1.18
N VAL A 363 -3.90 -23.33 -0.50
CA VAL A 363 -4.40 -24.13 0.63
C VAL A 363 -4.51 -23.32 1.92
N VAL A 364 -3.51 -22.49 2.21
CA VAL A 364 -3.50 -21.70 3.46
C VAL A 364 -4.65 -20.67 3.45
N GLY A 365 -4.97 -20.12 2.28
CA GLY A 365 -6.00 -19.10 2.14
C GLY A 365 -5.58 -17.83 2.86
N VAL A 366 -5.29 -16.76 2.10
CA VAL A 366 -4.82 -15.54 2.74
C VAL A 366 -6.01 -14.80 3.37
N PHE A 367 -6.01 -14.73 4.69
CA PHE A 367 -6.92 -13.90 5.47
C PHE A 367 -6.43 -12.46 5.41
N HIS A 368 -6.81 -11.73 4.36
CA HIS A 368 -6.76 -10.27 4.31
C HIS A 368 -8.18 -9.69 4.16
#